data_AF-A0A8J4U8R9-F1
#
_entry.id   AF-A0A8J4U8R9-F1
#
_cell.length_a   1.000
_cell.length_b   1.000
_cell.length_c   1.000
_cell.angle_alpha   90.00
_cell.angle_beta   90.00
_cell.angle_gamma   90.00
#
_symmetry.space_group_name_H-M   'P 1'
#
loop_
_entity.id
_entity.type
_entity.pdbx_description
1 polymer ?
#
loop_
_entity_poly.entity_id
_entity_poly.type
_entity_poly.pdbx_seq_one_letter_code
_entity_poly.pdbx_strand_id
1 'polypeptide(L)'
;INMVKRKLAEHDNLKITIEQTGDKFTVKESSTFRTKDIEFTLGVQFEYSLADGTELSGAWVIEGDNLKGTFTRKDNGKILTTTRSVVGGELVQ
;
A
#
# COMPACT_ATOMS: atom_id res chain seq x y z
N ILE A 1 -8.05 -16.53 -0.32
CA ILE A 1 -8.00 -15.91 1.03
C ILE A 1 -9.04 -16.63 1.89
N ASN A 2 -8.64 -17.28 3.00
CA ASN A 2 -9.54 -18.08 3.85
C ASN A 2 -10.47 -17.15 4.69
N MET A 3 -11.72 -17.53 4.98
CA MET A 3 -12.73 -16.65 5.63
C MET A 3 -12.25 -16.01 6.94
N VAL A 4 -11.45 -16.74 7.72
CA VAL A 4 -10.83 -16.26 8.96
C VAL A 4 -9.82 -15.14 8.74
N LYS A 5 -9.05 -15.16 7.64
CA LYS A 5 -8.13 -14.07 7.29
C LYS A 5 -8.90 -12.81 6.85
N ARG A 6 -10.09 -12.97 6.29
CA ARG A 6 -10.96 -11.85 5.88
C ARG A 6 -11.51 -11.11 7.09
N LYS A 7 -12.06 -11.84 8.08
CA LYS A 7 -12.57 -11.23 9.32
C LYS A 7 -11.50 -10.58 10.19
N LEU A 8 -10.28 -11.11 10.23
CA LEU A 8 -9.20 -10.47 11.00
C LEU A 8 -8.67 -9.21 10.32
N ALA A 9 -8.64 -9.15 8.98
CA ALA A 9 -8.28 -7.94 8.26
C ALA A 9 -9.30 -6.80 8.45
N GLU A 10 -10.58 -7.13 8.64
CA GLU A 10 -11.65 -6.16 8.91
C GLU A 10 -11.56 -5.51 10.31
N HIS A 11 -10.93 -6.18 11.27
CA HIS A 11 -10.73 -5.69 12.65
C HIS A 11 -9.28 -5.28 12.94
N ASP A 12 -8.48 -5.17 11.90
CA ASP A 12 -7.13 -4.67 12.03
C ASP A 12 -7.23 -3.16 12.26
N ASN A 13 -6.84 -2.67 13.45
CA ASN A 13 -6.78 -1.23 13.74
C ASN A 13 -5.59 -0.62 12.97
N LEU A 14 -5.66 -0.70 11.64
CA LEU A 14 -4.61 -0.33 10.71
C LEU A 14 -4.50 1.19 10.71
N LYS A 15 -3.49 1.68 11.43
CA LYS A 15 -3.10 3.07 11.39
C LYS A 15 -2.06 3.25 10.29
N ILE A 16 -2.44 3.95 9.23
CA ILE A 16 -1.53 4.32 8.14
C ILE A 16 -1.05 5.75 8.37
N THR A 17 0.25 5.93 8.56
CA THR A 17 0.89 7.26 8.61
C THR A 17 1.66 7.45 7.31
N ILE A 18 1.29 8.47 6.53
CA ILE A 18 1.98 8.79 5.28
C ILE A 18 2.78 10.06 5.52
N GLU A 19 4.09 9.94 5.43
CA GLU A 19 5.02 11.07 5.48
C GLU A 19 5.55 11.31 4.06
N GLN A 20 5.41 12.54 3.56
CA GLN A 20 5.95 12.93 2.28
C GLN A 20 7.14 13.87 2.48
N THR A 21 8.27 13.53 1.89
CA THR A 21 9.48 14.34 1.87
C THR A 21 9.89 14.56 0.41
N GLY A 22 9.37 15.63 -0.20
CA GLY A 22 9.55 15.90 -1.64
C GLY A 22 8.93 14.79 -2.50
N ASP A 23 9.77 14.08 -3.26
CA ASP A 23 9.39 12.96 -4.13
C ASP A 23 9.35 11.61 -3.41
N LYS A 24 9.84 11.54 -2.16
CA LYS A 24 9.88 10.31 -1.36
C LYS A 24 8.69 10.24 -0.41
N PHE A 25 8.03 9.10 -0.40
CA PHE A 25 6.91 8.79 0.48
C PHE A 25 7.32 7.68 1.43
N THR A 26 7.07 7.91 2.71
CA THR A 26 7.24 6.93 3.78
C THR A 26 5.87 6.60 4.33
N VAL A 27 5.35 5.43 3.97
CA VAL A 27 4.08 4.91 4.45
C VAL A 27 4.36 3.93 5.59
N LYS A 28 4.02 4.33 6.81
CA LYS A 28 4.07 3.47 8.00
C LYS A 28 2.70 2.87 8.24
N GLU A 29 2.59 1.57 8.04
CA GLU A 29 1.40 0.78 8.33
C GLU A 29 1.58 0.13 9.71
N SER A 30 0.95 0.70 10.74
CA SER A 30 0.89 0.14 12.08
C SER A 30 -0.43 -0.58 12.29
N SER A 31 -0.35 -1.91 12.36
CA SER A 31 -1.47 -2.83 12.53
C SER A 31 -1.34 -3.56 13.87
N THR A 32 -2.44 -4.13 14.38
CA THR A 32 -2.40 -5.03 15.56
C THR A 32 -1.51 -6.26 15.31
N PHE A 33 -1.31 -6.63 14.05
CA PHE A 33 -0.44 -7.74 13.65
C PHE A 33 1.04 -7.36 13.52
N ARG A 34 1.35 -6.14 13.08
CA ARG A 34 2.74 -5.67 12.88
C ARG A 34 2.79 -4.20 12.48
N THR A 35 3.93 -3.56 12.72
CA THR A 35 4.28 -2.29 12.08
C THR A 35 5.20 -2.57 10.89
N LYS A 36 4.88 -2.00 9.73
CA LYS A 36 5.73 -2.00 8.54
C LYS A 36 5.94 -0.58 8.05
N ASP A 37 7.19 -0.23 7.80
CA ASP A 37 7.59 1.03 7.17
C ASP A 37 7.89 0.74 5.69
N ILE A 38 7.19 1.43 4.80
CA ILE A 38 7.35 1.30 3.35
C ILE A 38 7.83 2.65 2.83
N GLU A 39 9.07 2.69 2.35
CA GLU A 39 9.63 3.87 1.72
C GLU A 39 9.65 3.65 0.21
N PHE A 40 9.00 4.54 -0.54
CA PHE A 40 9.02 4.52 -1.99
C PHE A 40 9.18 5.93 -2.55
N THR A 41 9.77 6.01 -3.73
CA THR A 41 9.87 7.26 -4.49
C THR A 41 8.83 7.24 -5.59
N LEU A 42 8.14 8.36 -5.81
CA LEU A 42 7.17 8.46 -6.89
C LEU A 42 7.81 8.19 -8.25
N GLY A 43 7.14 7.41 -9.08
CA GLY A 43 7.63 7.02 -10.41
C GLY A 43 8.74 5.97 -10.40
N VAL A 44 9.23 5.55 -9.22
CA VAL A 44 10.27 4.52 -9.11
C VAL A 44 9.63 3.16 -8.85
N GLN A 45 10.00 2.17 -9.66
CA GLN A 45 9.59 0.79 -9.42
C GLN A 45 10.34 0.22 -8.22
N PHE A 46 9.59 -0.35 -7.28
CA PHE A 46 10.09 -1.04 -6.11
C PHE A 46 9.43 -2.41 -5.97
N GLU A 47 10.11 -3.30 -5.27
CA GLU A 47 9.57 -4.61 -4.90
C GLU A 47 9.04 -4.59 -3.47
N TYR A 48 7.87 -5.17 -3.26
CA TYR A 48 7.18 -5.20 -1.98
C TYR A 48 6.61 -6.58 -1.69
N SER A 49 6.86 -7.10 -0.48
CA SER A 49 6.31 -8.37 -0.02
C SER A 49 5.15 -8.14 0.96
N LEU A 50 3.96 -8.60 0.56
CA LEU A 50 2.76 -8.61 1.38
C LEU A 50 2.91 -9.50 2.62
N ALA A 51 2.02 -9.34 3.60
CA ALA A 51 2.01 -10.15 4.82
C ALA A 51 1.92 -11.66 4.58
N ASP A 52 1.25 -12.04 3.50
CA ASP A 52 1.03 -13.43 3.11
C ASP A 52 2.21 -14.03 2.33
N GLY A 53 3.33 -13.30 2.18
CA GLY A 53 4.51 -13.73 1.42
C GLY A 53 4.41 -13.49 -0.09
N THR A 54 3.30 -12.94 -0.59
CA THR A 54 3.18 -12.55 -2.01
C THR A 54 4.11 -11.38 -2.32
N GLU A 55 4.98 -11.54 -3.31
CA GLU A 55 5.82 -10.48 -3.86
C GLU A 55 5.09 -9.69 -4.96
N LEU A 56 5.20 -8.37 -4.87
CA LEU A 56 4.68 -7.39 -5.81
C LEU A 56 5.83 -6.57 -6.35
N SER A 57 5.84 -6.23 -7.64
CA SER A 57 6.72 -5.21 -8.22
C SER A 57 5.88 -4.10 -8.82
N GLY A 58 6.17 -2.85 -8.47
CA GLY A 58 5.32 -1.75 -8.91
C GLY A 58 5.84 -0.37 -8.56
N ALA A 59 5.10 0.65 -8.98
CA ALA A 59 5.42 2.03 -8.66
C ALA A 59 4.15 2.76 -8.21
N TRP A 60 4.34 3.75 -7.34
CA TRP A 60 3.32 4.75 -7.04
C TRP A 60 3.54 5.99 -7.89
N VAL A 61 2.45 6.57 -8.37
CA VAL A 61 2.42 7.79 -9.16
C VAL A 61 1.35 8.70 -8.59
N ILE A 62 1.62 9.99 -8.48
CA ILE A 62 0.58 10.97 -8.17
C ILE A 62 -0.07 11.43 -9.48
N GLU A 63 -1.38 11.24 -9.59
CA GLU A 63 -2.21 11.82 -10.65
C GLU A 63 -3.15 12.85 -10.01
N GLY A 64 -2.79 14.13 -10.11
CA GLY A 64 -3.52 15.23 -9.46
C GLY A 64 -3.36 15.17 -7.94
N ASP A 65 -4.47 14.98 -7.22
CA ASP A 65 -4.52 14.80 -5.77
C ASP A 65 -4.56 13.33 -5.33
N ASN A 66 -4.53 12.40 -6.29
CA ASN A 66 -4.70 10.97 -6.04
C ASN A 66 -3.38 10.21 -6.23
N LEU A 67 -3.04 9.37 -5.27
CA LEU A 67 -1.87 8.50 -5.31
C LEU A 67 -2.25 7.14 -5.91
N LYS A 68 -1.83 6.87 -7.14
CA LYS A 68 -2.14 5.65 -7.88
C LYS A 68 -0.96 4.69 -7.88
N GLY A 69 -1.18 3.50 -7.34
CA GLY A 69 -0.20 2.42 -7.27
C GLY A 69 -0.51 1.40 -8.34
N THR A 70 0.49 1.07 -9.16
CA THR A 70 0.40 -0.02 -10.13
C THR A 70 1.41 -1.08 -9.75
N PHE A 71 0.91 -2.23 -9.33
CA PHE A 71 1.71 -3.37 -8.88
C PHE A 71 1.47 -4.57 -9.77
N THR A 72 2.48 -5.40 -9.95
CA THR A 72 2.40 -6.67 -10.67
C THR A 72 2.79 -7.75 -9.70
N ARG A 73 1.92 -8.75 -9.50
CA ARG A 73 2.23 -9.91 -8.67
C ARG A 73 3.28 -10.75 -9.37
N LYS A 74 4.44 -10.98 -8.74
CA LYS A 74 5.47 -11.86 -9.31
C LYS A 74 5.01 -13.31 -9.44
N ASP A 75 4.14 -13.75 -8.54
CA ASP A 75 3.62 -15.12 -8.49
C ASP A 75 2.79 -15.52 -9.73
N ASN A 76 1.95 -14.60 -10.26
CA ASN A 76 0.99 -14.93 -11.31
C ASN A 76 0.92 -13.88 -12.44
N GLY A 77 1.79 -12.88 -12.43
CA GLY A 77 1.83 -11.80 -13.42
C GLY A 77 0.61 -10.88 -13.42
N LYS A 78 -0.34 -11.02 -12.48
CA LYS A 78 -1.53 -10.17 -12.45
C LYS A 78 -1.17 -8.76 -12.01
N ILE A 79 -1.68 -7.79 -12.76
CA ILE A 79 -1.60 -6.38 -12.43
C ILE A 79 -2.66 -6.05 -11.38
N LEU A 80 -2.26 -5.31 -10.37
CA LEU A 80 -3.04 -4.89 -9.24
C LEU A 80 -2.88 -3.37 -9.14
N THR A 81 -3.96 -2.67 -9.48
CA THR A 81 -4.03 -1.21 -9.41
C THR A 81 -4.75 -0.82 -8.12
N THR A 82 -4.21 0.17 -7.44
CA THR A 82 -4.79 0.74 -6.22
C THR A 82 -4.71 2.26 -6.31
N THR A 83 -5.72 2.96 -5.81
CA THR A 83 -5.73 4.43 -5.81
C THR A 83 -6.04 4.88 -4.40
N ARG A 84 -5.18 5.71 -3.83
CA ARG A 84 -5.35 6.33 -2.52
C ARG A 84 -5.64 7.80 -2.72
N SER A 85 -6.76 8.28 -2.19
CA SER A 85 -7.17 9.68 -2.31
C SER A 85 -7.48 10.21 -0.91
N VAL A 86 -7.02 11.42 -0.59
CA VAL A 86 -7.38 12.06 0.67
C VAL A 86 -8.62 12.90 0.44
N VAL A 87 -9.74 12.51 1.05
CA VAL A 87 -11.02 13.21 0.94
C VAL A 87 -11.43 13.67 2.33
N GLY A 88 -11.49 14.98 2.58
CA GLY A 88 -11.95 15.52 3.86
C GLY A 88 -11.06 15.21 5.08
N GLY A 89 -9.79 14.86 4.86
CA GLY A 89 -8.87 14.43 5.92
C GLY A 89 -8.88 12.92 6.18
N GLU A 90 -9.69 12.16 5.44
CA GLU A 90 -9.73 10.71 5.47
C GLU A 90 -9.03 10.14 4.24
N LEU A 91 -8.18 9.13 4.43
CA LEU A 91 -7.55 8.42 3.32
C LEU A 91 -8.48 7.31 2.84
N VAL A 92 -8.92 7.41 1.59
CA VAL A 92 -9.79 6.44 0.92
C VAL A 92 -8.95 5.58 -0.04
N GLN A 93 -9.09 4.25 0.05
CA GLN A 93 -8.40 3.25 -0.80
C GLN A 93 -9.37 2.19 -1.32
#